data_AF-A0A0D2F699-F1
#
_entry.id   AF-A0A0D2F699-F1
#
_cell.length_a   1.000
_cell.length_b   1.000
_cell.length_c   1.000
_cell.angle_alpha   90.00
_cell.angle_beta   90.00
_cell.angle_gamma   90.00
#
_symmetry.space_group_name_H-M   'P 1'
#
loop_
_entity.id
_entity.type
_entity.pdbx_description
1 polymer ?
#
loop_
_entity_poly.entity_id
_entity_poly.type
_entity_poly.pdbx_seq_one_letter_code
_entity_poly.pdbx_strand_id
1 'polypeptide(L)'
;MLGAHLQPAQGVTDASPGWTHPVYQPDMAVLWHVLRFLLPRVGASLGPSPLVALLSLDWANAELALGLEFESRWKVELTRSNIITFFYSCFDSYGPPFRPAVDYVEVQELVILAIQDFESRDEPERIGRSKLFEIVKLVFKYGERLSWVSMYEGNISHLFTRGPDRRLLEWYFRQSIHQPNQAKYG
;
A
#
# COMPACT_ATOMS: atom_id res chain seq x y z
N MET A 1 47.50 0.68 -72.80
CA MET A 1 46.07 1.05 -72.73
C MET A 1 45.71 1.10 -71.25
N LEU A 2 45.63 2.27 -70.61
CA LEU A 2 44.49 3.21 -70.50
C LEU A 2 43.49 2.82 -69.38
N GLY A 3 43.47 3.63 -68.31
CA GLY A 3 42.36 3.82 -67.34
C GLY A 3 42.15 2.70 -66.29
N ALA A 4 41.67 2.94 -65.07
CA ALA A 4 41.13 4.14 -64.46
C ALA A 4 41.19 4.04 -62.91
N HIS A 5 41.26 5.23 -62.32
CA HIS A 5 41.13 5.61 -60.92
C HIS A 5 39.75 5.25 -60.35
N LEU A 6 39.66 4.76 -59.10
CA LEU A 6 38.46 4.92 -58.26
C LEU A 6 38.86 4.92 -56.77
N GLN A 7 38.49 6.00 -56.10
CA GLN A 7 38.76 6.35 -54.70
C GLN A 7 37.98 5.46 -53.70
N PRO A 8 38.39 5.41 -52.41
CA PRO A 8 37.62 4.75 -51.37
C PRO A 8 36.38 5.59 -51.01
N ALA A 9 35.22 4.92 -50.94
CA ALA A 9 33.97 5.52 -50.49
C ALA A 9 34.10 5.96 -49.03
N GLN A 10 33.92 7.26 -48.80
CA GLN A 10 33.74 7.83 -47.48
C GLN A 10 32.43 7.31 -46.88
N GLY A 11 32.54 6.42 -45.90
CA GLY A 11 31.46 6.14 -44.97
C GLY A 11 31.32 7.34 -44.04
N VAL A 12 30.33 8.19 -44.32
CA VAL A 12 29.90 9.29 -43.46
C VAL A 12 29.55 8.71 -42.09
N THR A 13 30.33 9.08 -41.07
CA THR A 13 29.97 8.91 -39.67
C THR A 13 28.78 9.80 -39.36
N ASP A 14 27.58 9.24 -39.48
CA ASP A 14 26.39 9.78 -38.80
C ASP A 14 26.55 9.53 -37.29
N ALA A 15 27.32 10.40 -36.65
CA ALA A 15 27.22 10.58 -35.21
C ALA A 15 25.85 11.20 -34.92
N SER A 16 24.83 10.36 -34.83
CA SER A 16 23.57 10.74 -34.18
C SER A 16 23.92 11.31 -32.82
N PRO A 17 23.52 12.55 -32.48
CA PRO A 17 23.78 13.09 -31.16
C PRO A 17 22.98 12.24 -30.19
N GLY A 18 23.67 11.30 -29.55
CA GLY A 18 23.15 10.56 -28.43
C GLY A 18 22.78 11.61 -27.40
N TRP A 19 21.48 11.86 -27.24
CA TRP A 19 20.95 12.45 -26.04
C TRP A 19 21.24 11.45 -24.93
N THR A 20 22.46 11.48 -24.41
CA THR A 20 22.73 10.99 -23.08
C THR A 20 21.88 11.90 -22.21
N HIS A 21 20.66 11.43 -21.88
CA HIS A 21 19.92 12.03 -20.79
C HIS A 21 20.91 12.07 -19.63
N PRO A 22 21.28 13.27 -19.13
CA PRO A 22 22.07 13.31 -17.92
C PRO A 22 21.31 12.45 -16.92
N VAL A 23 22.01 11.48 -16.32
CA VAL A 23 21.47 10.69 -15.21
C VAL A 23 21.24 11.70 -14.11
N TYR A 24 20.07 12.33 -14.13
CA TYR A 24 19.70 13.40 -13.23
C TYR A 24 19.47 12.71 -11.90
N GLN A 25 20.52 12.71 -11.08
CA GLN A 25 20.41 12.19 -9.74
C GLN A 25 19.46 13.14 -9.00
N PRO A 26 18.27 12.68 -8.61
CA PRO A 26 17.29 13.57 -8.03
C PRO A 26 17.88 14.18 -6.76
N ASP A 27 17.76 15.50 -6.64
CA ASP A 27 18.10 16.18 -5.39
C ASP A 27 17.13 15.66 -4.31
N MET A 28 17.67 14.82 -3.43
CA MET A 28 16.90 14.15 -2.38
C MET A 28 16.30 15.16 -1.39
N ALA A 29 16.93 16.33 -1.20
CA ALA A 29 16.36 17.37 -0.37
C ALA A 29 15.13 17.98 -1.05
N VAL A 30 15.21 18.27 -2.34
CA VAL A 30 14.06 18.76 -3.12
C VAL A 30 12.93 17.73 -3.13
N LEU A 31 13.25 16.45 -3.38
CA LEU A 31 12.26 15.37 -3.36
C LEU A 31 11.58 15.25 -1.98
N TRP A 32 12.35 15.32 -0.90
CA TRP A 32 11.81 15.31 0.46
C TRP A 32 10.81 16.46 0.69
N HIS A 33 11.16 17.68 0.29
CA HIS A 33 10.28 18.85 0.42
C HIS A 33 9.01 18.70 -0.42
N VAL A 34 9.15 18.20 -1.65
CA VAL A 34 8.02 17.92 -2.55
C VAL A 34 7.08 16.88 -1.94
N LEU A 35 7.60 15.77 -1.42
CA LEU A 35 6.79 14.72 -0.80
C LEU A 35 6.09 15.22 0.47
N ARG A 36 6.79 15.96 1.33
CA ARG A 36 6.21 16.56 2.53
C ARG A 36 5.08 17.55 2.18
N PHE A 37 5.18 18.25 1.06
CA PHE A 37 4.13 19.15 0.56
C PHE A 37 2.94 18.41 -0.07
N LEU A 38 3.18 17.35 -0.85
CA LEU A 38 2.15 16.67 -1.63
C LEU A 38 1.40 15.59 -0.84
N LEU A 39 2.10 14.78 -0.04
CA LEU A 39 1.50 13.59 0.60
C LEU A 39 0.30 13.92 1.51
N PRO A 40 0.29 15.00 2.32
CA PRO A 40 -0.89 15.35 3.11
C PRO A 40 -2.13 15.63 2.27
N ARG A 41 -1.95 16.15 1.05
CA ARG A 41 -3.06 16.45 0.11
C ARG A 41 -3.58 15.19 -0.55
N VAL A 42 -2.68 14.30 -0.96
CA VAL A 42 -3.05 12.99 -1.51
C VAL A 42 -3.74 12.14 -0.44
N GLY A 43 -3.24 12.17 0.80
CA GLY A 43 -3.83 11.50 1.96
C GLY A 43 -5.15 12.11 2.46
N ALA A 44 -5.65 13.19 1.84
CA ALA A 44 -6.96 13.74 2.21
C ALA A 44 -8.12 12.81 1.78
N SER A 45 -7.94 12.04 0.71
CA SER A 45 -8.85 10.99 0.26
C SER A 45 -8.14 9.65 0.37
N LEU A 46 -8.55 8.83 1.34
CA LEU A 46 -7.91 7.54 1.62
C LEU A 46 -8.49 6.39 0.77
N GLY A 47 -9.38 6.70 -0.16
CA GLY A 47 -9.95 5.74 -1.11
C GLY A 47 -10.76 4.61 -0.46
N PRO A 48 -10.96 3.47 -1.17
CA PRO A 48 -11.86 2.41 -0.73
C PRO A 48 -11.29 1.52 0.39
N SER A 49 -9.99 1.61 0.69
CA SER A 49 -9.35 0.87 1.78
C SER A 49 -8.49 1.82 2.62
N PRO A 50 -9.14 2.61 3.51
CA PRO A 50 -8.46 3.71 4.20
C PRO A 50 -7.27 3.27 5.04
N LEU A 51 -7.33 2.08 5.64
CA LEU A 51 -6.25 1.55 6.47
C LEU A 51 -5.04 1.08 5.65
N VAL A 52 -5.24 0.59 4.42
CA VAL A 52 -4.11 0.29 3.51
C VAL A 52 -3.42 1.58 3.10
N ALA A 53 -4.19 2.62 2.78
CA ALA A 53 -3.64 3.94 2.45
C ALA A 53 -2.90 4.55 3.65
N LEU A 54 -3.47 4.51 4.86
CA LEU A 54 -2.81 5.02 6.06
C LEU A 54 -1.55 4.23 6.42
N LEU A 55 -1.57 2.89 6.35
CA LEU A 55 -0.37 2.08 6.55
C LEU A 55 0.74 2.46 5.56
N SER A 56 0.37 2.71 4.30
CA SER A 56 1.31 3.13 3.26
C SER A 56 1.90 4.51 3.55
N LEU A 57 1.06 5.47 3.98
CA LEU A 57 1.47 6.83 4.31
C LEU A 57 2.37 6.86 5.55
N ASP A 58 1.99 6.15 6.61
CA ASP A 58 2.80 6.01 7.82
C ASP A 58 4.16 5.40 7.52
N TRP A 59 4.18 4.35 6.71
CA TRP A 59 5.41 3.67 6.33
C TRP A 59 6.31 4.61 5.50
N ALA A 60 5.78 5.25 4.46
CA ALA A 60 6.55 6.21 3.65
C ALA A 60 7.06 7.40 4.47
N ASN A 61 6.25 7.89 5.41
CA ASN A 61 6.62 8.98 6.31
C ASN A 61 7.78 8.60 7.24
N ALA A 62 7.76 7.38 7.78
CA ALA A 62 8.85 6.86 8.61
C ALA A 62 10.13 6.63 7.80
N GLU A 63 10.04 5.93 6.66
CA GLU A 63 11.19 5.58 5.81
C GLU A 63 11.89 6.81 5.22
N LEU A 64 11.13 7.84 4.87
CA LEU A 64 11.66 9.07 4.27
C LEU A 64 11.87 10.18 5.30
N ALA A 65 11.65 9.89 6.59
CA ALA A 65 11.73 10.86 7.70
C ALA A 65 11.01 12.19 7.38
N LEU A 66 9.78 12.11 6.87
CA LEU A 66 9.05 13.30 6.39
C LEU A 66 8.49 14.14 7.53
N GLY A 67 8.37 13.57 8.74
CA GLY A 67 7.88 14.28 9.93
C GLY A 67 6.43 14.74 9.79
N LEU A 68 5.60 13.97 9.09
CA LEU A 68 4.16 14.17 8.97
C LEU A 68 3.44 13.50 10.14
N GLU A 69 2.32 14.08 10.57
CA GLU A 69 1.49 13.57 11.66
C GLU A 69 0.16 13.06 11.11
N PHE A 70 -0.10 11.76 11.29
CA PHE A 70 -1.32 11.09 10.82
C PHE A 70 -2.24 10.61 11.95
N GLU A 71 -1.94 10.93 13.21
CA GLU A 71 -2.65 10.38 14.37
C GLU A 71 -4.16 10.72 14.37
N SER A 72 -4.50 11.96 14.00
CA SER A 72 -5.90 12.37 13.85
C SER A 72 -6.65 11.56 12.79
N ARG A 73 -5.97 11.15 11.71
CA ARG A 73 -6.55 10.31 10.65
C ARG A 73 -6.74 8.88 11.14
N TRP A 74 -5.73 8.33 11.80
CA TRP A 74 -5.86 7.03 12.44
C TRP A 74 -7.06 6.94 13.38
N LYS A 75 -7.25 7.96 14.23
CA LYS A 75 -8.40 8.00 15.15
C LYS A 75 -9.74 7.94 14.41
N VAL A 76 -9.86 8.61 13.27
CA VAL A 76 -11.09 8.63 12.46
C VAL A 76 -11.29 7.31 11.71
N GLU A 77 -10.22 6.75 11.15
CA GLU A 77 -10.31 5.61 10.24
C GLU A 77 -10.25 4.24 10.92
N LEU A 78 -9.86 4.17 12.20
CA LEU A 78 -9.89 2.93 12.99
C LEU A 78 -11.31 2.56 13.43
N THR A 79 -12.19 2.39 12.44
CA THR A 79 -13.54 1.90 12.61
C THR A 79 -13.60 0.40 12.36
N ARG A 80 -14.58 -0.27 12.97
CA ARG A 80 -14.86 -1.68 12.72
C ARG A 80 -15.00 -1.98 11.22
N SER A 81 -15.75 -1.17 10.49
CA SER A 81 -15.99 -1.34 9.06
C SER A 81 -14.69 -1.27 8.26
N ASN A 82 -13.82 -0.29 8.56
CA ASN A 82 -12.55 -0.15 7.87
C ASN A 82 -11.58 -1.30 8.19
N ILE A 83 -11.60 -1.84 9.42
CA ILE A 83 -10.79 -3.01 9.80
C ILE A 83 -11.25 -4.26 9.02
N ILE A 84 -12.56 -4.46 8.88
CA ILE A 84 -13.13 -5.54 8.06
C ILE A 84 -12.67 -5.38 6.59
N THR A 85 -12.85 -4.18 6.02
CA THR A 85 -12.41 -3.88 4.65
C THR A 85 -10.91 -4.08 4.45
N PHE A 86 -10.10 -3.79 5.47
CA PHE A 86 -8.65 -4.06 5.44
C PHE A 86 -8.34 -5.55 5.31
N PHE A 87 -9.00 -6.42 6.11
CA PHE A 87 -8.86 -7.86 5.98
C PHE A 87 -9.26 -8.34 4.58
N TYR A 88 -10.38 -7.84 4.06
CA TYR A 88 -10.87 -8.24 2.74
C TYR A 88 -9.90 -7.82 1.63
N SER A 89 -9.37 -6.59 1.71
CA SER A 89 -8.33 -6.10 0.79
C SER A 89 -7.10 -7.03 0.80
N CYS A 90 -6.72 -7.52 1.99
CA CYS A 90 -5.61 -8.46 2.12
C CYS A 90 -5.95 -9.84 1.54
N PHE A 91 -7.16 -10.36 1.77
CA PHE A 91 -7.58 -11.64 1.22
C PHE A 91 -7.65 -11.60 -0.30
N ASP A 92 -8.21 -10.54 -0.87
CA ASP A 92 -8.29 -10.37 -2.33
C ASP A 92 -6.90 -10.22 -2.97
N SER A 93 -5.95 -9.61 -2.26
CA SER A 93 -4.59 -9.37 -2.77
C SER A 93 -3.67 -10.59 -2.63
N TYR A 94 -3.76 -11.29 -1.51
CA TYR A 94 -2.87 -12.41 -1.17
C TYR A 94 -3.45 -13.77 -1.53
N GLY A 95 -4.77 -13.84 -1.69
CA GLY A 95 -5.51 -15.06 -1.86
C GLY A 95 -5.12 -15.81 -3.13
N PRO A 96 -5.00 -17.14 -3.06
CA PRO A 96 -4.81 -17.95 -4.24
C PRO A 96 -6.08 -17.96 -5.10
N PRO A 97 -5.96 -18.04 -6.43
CA PRO A 97 -7.10 -17.93 -7.34
C PRO A 97 -8.16 -19.03 -7.20
N PHE A 98 -7.82 -20.17 -6.56
CA PHE A 98 -8.70 -21.33 -6.42
C PHE A 98 -8.56 -21.98 -5.03
N ARG A 99 -9.18 -21.40 -4.00
CA ARG A 99 -9.29 -22.01 -2.66
C ARG A 99 -10.63 -21.64 -2.02
N PRO A 100 -11.07 -22.36 -0.97
CA PRO A 100 -12.33 -22.05 -0.30
C PRO A 100 -12.39 -20.57 0.07
N ALA A 101 -13.52 -19.96 -0.25
CA ALA A 101 -13.79 -18.58 0.09
C ALA A 101 -13.61 -18.40 1.60
N VAL A 102 -12.90 -17.35 2.00
CA VAL A 102 -12.92 -16.91 3.39
C VAL A 102 -14.37 -16.57 3.73
N ASP A 103 -14.90 -17.12 4.82
CA ASP A 103 -16.24 -16.76 5.26
C ASP A 103 -16.20 -15.34 5.81
N TYR A 104 -16.87 -14.43 5.09
CA TYR A 104 -16.94 -13.03 5.44
C TYR A 104 -17.68 -12.79 6.76
N VAL A 105 -18.68 -13.61 7.09
CA VAL A 105 -19.39 -13.48 8.36
C VAL A 105 -18.47 -13.82 9.52
N GLU A 106 -17.71 -14.90 9.39
CA GLU A 106 -16.71 -15.33 10.37
C GLU A 106 -15.65 -14.26 10.64
N VAL A 107 -15.13 -13.61 9.58
CA VAL A 107 -14.17 -12.50 9.73
C VAL A 107 -14.79 -11.33 10.47
N GLN A 108 -16.03 -10.96 10.15
CA GLN A 108 -16.71 -9.87 10.84
C GLN A 108 -16.88 -10.14 12.32
N GLU A 109 -17.28 -11.36 12.70
CA GLU A 109 -17.44 -11.77 14.09
C GLU A 109 -16.11 -11.69 14.84
N LEU A 110 -15.02 -12.20 14.25
CA LEU A 110 -13.70 -12.14 14.86
C LEU A 110 -13.19 -10.70 15.03
N VAL A 111 -13.45 -9.82 14.07
CA VAL A 111 -13.10 -8.40 14.19
C VAL A 111 -13.88 -7.73 15.32
N ILE A 112 -15.18 -8.03 15.47
CA ILE A 112 -15.97 -7.52 16.60
C ILE A 112 -15.35 -7.95 17.92
N LEU A 113 -15.09 -9.25 18.07
CA LEU A 113 -14.56 -9.83 19.29
C LEU A 113 -13.20 -9.23 19.62
N ALA A 114 -12.32 -9.07 18.62
CA ALA A 114 -11.01 -8.45 18.78
C ALA A 114 -11.07 -6.99 19.22
N ILE A 115 -11.99 -6.19 18.65
CA ILE A 115 -12.18 -4.80 19.06
C ILE A 115 -12.71 -4.73 20.49
N GLN A 116 -13.73 -5.51 20.82
CA GLN A 116 -14.32 -5.53 22.15
C GLN A 116 -13.31 -5.96 23.23
N ASP A 117 -12.52 -7.01 22.96
CA ASP A 117 -11.47 -7.43 23.88
C ASP A 117 -10.42 -6.33 24.04
N PHE A 118 -9.97 -5.73 22.95
CA PHE A 118 -8.99 -4.65 23.00
C PHE A 118 -9.48 -3.45 23.81
N GLU A 119 -10.73 -3.03 23.61
CA GLU A 119 -11.36 -1.92 24.33
C GLU A 119 -11.64 -2.25 25.81
N SER A 120 -11.75 -3.53 26.16
CA SER A 120 -11.96 -3.96 27.55
C SER A 120 -10.69 -3.97 28.40
N ARG A 121 -9.51 -3.84 27.80
CA ARG A 121 -8.22 -3.90 28.50
C ARG A 121 -7.93 -2.61 29.24
N ASP A 122 -7.53 -2.74 30.50
CA ASP A 122 -6.99 -1.65 31.32
C ASP A 122 -5.48 -1.47 31.03
N GLU A 123 -5.15 -1.22 29.76
CA GLU A 123 -3.78 -0.95 29.28
C GLU A 123 -3.65 0.51 28.81
N PRO A 124 -2.42 1.07 28.77
CA PRO A 124 -2.18 2.37 28.16
C PRO A 124 -2.77 2.44 26.75
N GLU A 125 -3.44 3.54 26.42
CA GLU A 125 -4.11 3.72 25.14
C GLU A 125 -3.08 3.60 24.00
N ARG A 126 -3.14 2.48 23.26
CA ARG A 126 -2.38 2.36 22.01
C ARG A 126 -3.15 3.09 20.93
N ILE A 127 -2.42 3.82 20.11
CA ILE A 127 -2.99 4.68 19.07
C ILE A 127 -2.46 4.31 17.68
N GLY A 128 -3.13 4.82 16.65
CA GLY A 128 -2.86 4.55 15.24
C GLY A 128 -2.46 3.13 14.85
N ARG A 129 -1.35 3.03 14.10
CA ARG A 129 -0.84 1.77 13.53
C ARG A 129 -0.69 0.67 14.58
N SER A 130 -0.23 1.00 15.78
CA SER A 130 -0.01 0.04 16.86
C SER A 130 -1.33 -0.55 17.38
N LYS A 131 -2.39 0.27 17.45
CA LYS A 131 -3.74 -0.19 17.79
C LYS A 131 -4.27 -1.17 16.74
N LEU A 132 -4.15 -0.82 15.46
CA LEU A 132 -4.55 -1.73 14.37
C LEU A 132 -3.83 -3.07 14.46
N PHE A 133 -2.52 -3.05 14.68
CA PHE A 133 -1.73 -4.28 14.73
C PHE A 133 -2.16 -5.23 15.86
N GLU A 134 -2.46 -4.70 17.04
CA GLU A 134 -2.95 -5.54 18.15
C GLU A 134 -4.33 -6.12 17.87
N ILE A 135 -5.24 -5.34 17.28
CA ILE A 135 -6.55 -5.85 16.85
C ILE A 135 -6.36 -6.98 15.83
N VAL A 136 -5.47 -6.80 14.86
CA VAL A 136 -5.15 -7.83 13.85
C VAL A 136 -4.61 -9.10 14.51
N LYS A 137 -3.69 -8.98 15.47
CA LYS A 137 -3.19 -10.11 16.25
C LYS A 137 -4.30 -10.82 17.02
N LEU A 138 -5.26 -10.08 17.57
CA LEU A 138 -6.40 -10.67 18.27
C LEU A 138 -7.34 -11.42 17.34
N VAL A 139 -7.61 -10.88 16.15
CA VAL A 139 -8.38 -11.57 15.12
C VAL A 139 -7.74 -12.92 14.79
N PHE A 140 -6.42 -12.96 14.56
CA PHE A 140 -5.71 -14.21 14.29
C PHE A 140 -5.72 -15.16 15.49
N LYS A 141 -5.56 -14.63 16.71
CA LYS A 141 -5.62 -15.42 17.95
C LYS A 141 -6.98 -16.10 18.12
N TYR A 142 -8.07 -15.38 17.90
CA TYR A 142 -9.42 -15.95 18.01
C TYR A 142 -9.75 -16.90 16.86
N GLY A 143 -9.19 -16.63 15.68
CA GLY A 143 -9.34 -17.47 14.50
C GLY A 143 -8.30 -18.57 14.36
N GLU A 144 -7.48 -18.88 15.37
CA GLU A 144 -6.26 -19.71 15.22
C GLU A 144 -6.50 -21.07 14.53
N ARG A 145 -7.70 -21.63 14.68
CA ARG A 145 -8.10 -22.94 14.13
C ARG A 145 -8.64 -22.87 12.71
N LEU A 146 -8.83 -21.68 12.18
CA LEU A 146 -9.42 -21.43 10.86
C LEU A 146 -8.35 -21.54 9.79
N SER A 147 -8.67 -22.24 8.71
CA SER A 147 -7.70 -22.55 7.66
C SER A 147 -7.08 -21.30 7.03
N TRP A 148 -7.85 -20.21 6.89
CA TRP A 148 -7.37 -18.97 6.30
C TRP A 148 -6.39 -18.21 7.21
N VAL A 149 -6.47 -18.36 8.54
CA VAL A 149 -5.53 -17.69 9.45
C VAL A 149 -4.10 -18.14 9.16
N SER A 150 -3.88 -19.45 9.08
CA SER A 150 -2.57 -20.02 8.72
C SER A 150 -2.04 -19.57 7.35
N MET A 151 -2.93 -19.13 6.46
CA MET A 151 -2.60 -18.69 5.11
C MET A 151 -2.24 -17.20 5.04
N TYR A 152 -2.92 -16.37 5.82
CA TYR A 152 -2.84 -14.92 5.71
C TYR A 152 -2.06 -14.25 6.85
N GLU A 153 -1.94 -14.89 8.01
CA GLU A 153 -1.32 -14.30 9.22
C GLU A 153 0.07 -13.73 8.93
N GLY A 154 0.94 -14.50 8.28
CA GLY A 154 2.30 -14.06 7.95
C GLY A 154 2.31 -12.84 7.02
N ASN A 155 1.53 -12.88 5.93
CA ASN A 155 1.49 -11.79 4.95
C ASN A 155 0.91 -10.51 5.54
N ILE A 156 -0.17 -10.61 6.32
CA ILE A 156 -0.81 -9.46 6.95
C ILE A 156 0.08 -8.89 8.08
N SER A 157 0.71 -9.75 8.89
CA SER A 157 1.62 -9.29 9.94
C SER A 157 2.86 -8.60 9.36
N HIS A 158 3.34 -9.01 8.19
CA HIS A 158 4.43 -8.34 7.49
C HIS A 158 4.11 -6.90 7.09
N LEU A 159 2.84 -6.53 6.88
CA LEU A 159 2.45 -5.15 6.56
C LEU A 159 2.86 -4.15 7.64
N PHE A 160 2.85 -4.58 8.90
CA PHE A 160 3.15 -3.72 10.05
C PHE A 160 4.65 -3.60 10.32
N THR A 161 5.44 -4.56 9.83
CA THR A 161 6.90 -4.62 10.07
C THR A 161 7.73 -4.21 8.86
N ARG A 162 7.26 -4.52 7.64
CA ARG A 162 7.95 -4.27 6.36
C ARG A 162 7.22 -3.29 5.44
N GLY A 163 6.01 -2.89 5.81
CA GLY A 163 5.15 -2.03 5.00
C GLY A 163 4.33 -2.78 3.96
N PRO A 164 3.39 -2.09 3.29
CA PRO A 164 2.60 -2.63 2.18
C PRO A 164 3.45 -3.09 0.99
N ASP A 165 3.24 -4.34 0.56
CA ASP A 165 3.96 -4.91 -0.56
C ASP A 165 3.31 -4.57 -1.92
N ARG A 166 4.03 -4.88 -2.99
CA ARG A 166 3.58 -4.62 -4.36
C ARG A 166 2.25 -5.31 -4.69
N ARG A 167 1.98 -6.52 -4.14
CA ARG A 167 0.76 -7.27 -4.47
C ARG A 167 -0.46 -6.54 -3.92
N LEU A 168 -0.39 -6.11 -2.66
CA LEU A 168 -1.45 -5.32 -2.03
C LEU A 168 -1.64 -3.97 -2.71
N LEU A 169 -0.55 -3.25 -2.99
CA LEU A 169 -0.60 -1.92 -3.60
C LEU A 169 -1.12 -1.95 -5.04
N GLU A 170 -0.73 -2.94 -5.85
CA GLU A 170 -1.25 -3.07 -7.22
C GLU A 170 -2.74 -3.42 -7.24
N TRP A 171 -3.18 -4.30 -6.34
CA TRP A 171 -4.59 -4.62 -6.23
C TRP A 171 -5.40 -3.38 -5.83
N TYR A 172 -4.93 -2.66 -4.82
CA TYR A 172 -5.53 -1.42 -4.36
C TYR A 172 -5.62 -0.36 -5.47
N PHE A 173 -4.52 -0.19 -6.23
CA PHE A 173 -4.47 0.74 -7.35
C PHE A 173 -5.51 0.38 -8.43
N ARG A 174 -5.65 -0.90 -8.80
CA ARG A 174 -6.69 -1.34 -9.75
C ARG A 174 -8.10 -1.00 -9.26
N GLN A 175 -8.40 -1.27 -7.98
CA GLN A 175 -9.70 -0.95 -7.40
C GLN A 175 -9.99 0.56 -7.41
N SER A 176 -8.97 1.38 -7.15
CA SER A 176 -9.11 2.85 -7.19
C SER A 176 -9.41 3.41 -8.59
N ILE A 177 -8.91 2.74 -9.65
CA ILE A 177 -9.17 3.12 -11.05
C ILE A 177 -10.53 2.62 -11.52
N HIS A 178 -10.96 1.43 -11.06
CA HIS A 178 -12.22 0.80 -11.45
C HIS A 178 -13.45 1.33 -10.69
N GLN A 179 -13.31 2.36 -9.85
CA GLN A 179 -14.41 3.17 -9.33
C GLN A 179 -14.58 4.50 -10.10
N PRO A 180 -15.05 4.53 -11.37
CA PRO A 180 -15.59 5.76 -11.92
C PRO A 180 -17.05 5.92 -11.45
N ASN A 181 -17.35 7.00 -10.72
CA ASN A 181 -18.68 7.61 -10.62
C ASN A 181 -19.87 6.73 -10.15
N GLN A 182 -19.93 6.36 -8.87
CA GLN A 182 -21.22 6.07 -8.19
C GLN A 182 -21.62 7.18 -7.19
N ALA A 183 -21.20 8.42 -7.46
CA ALA A 183 -21.69 9.62 -6.77
C ALA A 183 -22.42 10.56 -7.73
N LYS A 184 -23.39 10.02 -8.50
CA LYS A 184 -24.51 10.79 -9.07
C LYS A 184 -25.72 9.87 -9.10
N TYR A 185 -26.78 10.31 -8.42
CA TYR A 185 -28.10 9.68 -8.27
C TYR A 185 -28.24 8.65 -7.13
N GLY A 186 -28.68 9.17 -5.99
CA GLY A 186 -29.31 8.50 -4.86
C GLY A 186 -30.01 9.56 -4.03
#